data_AF-A0A5M9MHX5-F1
#
_entry.id   AF-A0A5M9MHX5-F1
#
_cell.length_a   1.000
_cell.length_b   1.000
_cell.length_c   1.000
_cell.angle_alpha   90.00
_cell.angle_beta   90.00
_cell.angle_gamma   90.00
#
_symmetry.space_group_name_H-M   'P 1'
#
loop_
_entity.id
_entity.type
_entity.pdbx_description
1 polymer ?
#
loop_
_entity_poly.entity_id
_entity_poly.type
_entity_poly.pdbx_seq_one_letter_code
_entity_poly.pdbx_strand_id
1 'polypeptide(L)'
;MPTTEQGEALYRARLERARKAKELYERTGEVVYQPLVDPKAADPNKGSSAGLPGLVVWQWYGPWTLRREFENRYAIMSDPALIIHGDNCMNAASAKRHFKSIPTEKKKLIWNNEVSHFQHYNQPDCVDRNVGDIAACFSQID
;
A
#
# COMPACT_ATOMS: atom_id res chain seq x y z
N MET A 1 -20.17 -7.18 -5.07
CA MET A 1 -19.34 -7.95 -6.03
C MET A 1 -20.23 -8.33 -7.21
N PRO A 2 -19.71 -8.32 -8.46
CA PRO A 2 -20.48 -8.77 -9.62
C PRO A 2 -20.86 -10.25 -9.47
N THR A 3 -21.98 -10.66 -10.06
CA THR A 3 -22.33 -12.08 -10.28
C THR A 3 -21.34 -12.72 -11.26
N THR A 4 -21.36 -14.05 -11.38
CA THR A 4 -20.54 -14.76 -12.38
C THR A 4 -20.80 -14.23 -13.80
N GLU A 5 -22.08 -14.11 -14.18
CA GLU A 5 -22.48 -13.60 -15.49
C GLU A 5 -22.02 -12.15 -15.73
N GLN A 6 -22.18 -11.28 -14.73
CA GLN A 6 -21.66 -9.91 -14.79
C GLN A 6 -20.13 -9.92 -14.92
N GLY A 7 -19.43 -10.78 -14.18
CA GLY A 7 -17.99 -10.93 -14.23
C GLY A 7 -17.48 -11.36 -15.61
N GLU A 8 -18.12 -12.34 -16.23
CA GLU A 8 -17.79 -12.78 -17.59
C GLU A 8 -18.03 -11.69 -18.63
N ALA A 9 -19.14 -10.95 -18.53
CA ALA A 9 -19.44 -9.83 -19.42
C ALA A 9 -18.38 -8.73 -19.29
N LEU A 10 -18.00 -8.37 -18.06
CA LEU A 10 -16.94 -7.39 -17.77
C LEU A 10 -15.58 -7.84 -18.31
N TYR A 11 -15.25 -9.12 -18.18
CA TYR A 11 -14.02 -9.69 -18.71
C TYR A 11 -13.95 -9.57 -20.24
N ARG A 12 -15.02 -9.98 -20.94
CA ARG A 12 -15.11 -9.85 -22.40
C ARG A 12 -15.00 -8.39 -22.85
N ALA A 13 -15.68 -7.47 -22.15
CA ALA A 13 -15.58 -6.04 -22.43
C ALA A 13 -14.15 -5.50 -22.24
N ARG A 14 -13.42 -5.96 -21.21
CA ARG A 14 -12.03 -5.58 -20.98
C ARG A 14 -11.11 -6.07 -22.09
N LEU A 15 -11.27 -7.31 -22.57
CA LEU A 15 -10.51 -7.85 -23.69
C LEU A 15 -10.73 -7.04 -24.97
N GLU A 16 -11.99 -6.70 -25.28
CA GLU A 16 -12.27 -5.90 -26.48
C GLU A 16 -11.71 -4.48 -26.39
N ARG A 17 -11.73 -3.85 -25.21
CA ARG A 17 -11.05 -2.57 -24.99
C ARG A 17 -9.53 -2.68 -25.20
N ALA A 18 -8.91 -3.75 -24.69
CA ALA A 18 -7.48 -3.99 -24.88
C ALA A 18 -7.13 -4.19 -26.37
N ARG A 19 -7.97 -4.92 -27.11
CA ARG A 19 -7.82 -5.11 -28.56
C ARG A 19 -7.87 -3.79 -29.32
N LYS A 20 -8.87 -2.95 -29.04
CA LYS A 20 -9.01 -1.62 -29.65
C LYS A 20 -7.86 -0.67 -29.29
N ALA A 21 -7.41 -0.68 -28.04
CA ALA A 21 -6.27 0.14 -27.62
C ALA A 21 -4.98 -0.28 -28.35
N LYS A 22 -4.76 -1.58 -28.52
CA LYS A 22 -3.65 -2.11 -29.33
C LYS A 22 -3.75 -1.66 -30.78
N GLU A 23 -4.90 -1.84 -31.44
CA GLU A 23 -5.11 -1.41 -32.83
C GLU A 23 -4.86 0.09 -33.03
N LEU A 24 -5.32 0.92 -32.08
CA LEU A 24 -5.08 2.36 -32.10
C LEU A 24 -3.58 2.68 -32.03
N TYR A 25 -2.88 2.07 -31.08
CA TYR A 25 -1.44 2.24 -30.91
C TYR A 25 -0.67 1.79 -32.16
N GLU A 26 -0.99 0.62 -32.72
CA GLU A 26 -0.32 0.10 -33.93
C GLU A 26 -0.55 1.02 -35.15
N ARG A 27 -1.72 1.66 -35.25
CA ARG A 27 -2.04 2.56 -36.38
C ARG A 27 -1.48 3.97 -36.22
N THR A 28 -1.41 4.49 -35.00
CA THR A 28 -1.21 5.94 -34.76
C THR A 28 -0.06 6.27 -33.81
N GLY A 29 0.45 5.29 -33.07
CA GLY A 29 1.36 5.49 -31.94
C GLY A 29 0.69 6.05 -30.67
N GLU A 30 -0.63 6.29 -30.68
CA GLU A 30 -1.34 6.86 -29.54
C GLU A 30 -1.47 5.86 -28.38
N VAL A 31 -1.20 6.33 -27.16
CA VAL A 31 -1.30 5.55 -25.91
C VAL A 31 -2.49 6.05 -25.10
N VAL A 32 -3.41 5.13 -24.78
CA VAL A 32 -4.56 5.43 -23.91
C VAL A 32 -4.17 5.22 -22.45
N TYR A 33 -4.02 6.32 -21.71
CA TYR A 33 -3.72 6.27 -20.29
C TYR A 33 -4.96 5.95 -19.46
N GLN A 34 -4.77 5.12 -18.43
CA GLN A 34 -5.79 4.81 -17.44
C GLN A 34 -5.27 5.19 -16.05
N PRO A 35 -6.15 5.62 -15.13
CA PRO A 35 -5.74 5.98 -13.79
C PRO A 35 -5.17 4.76 -13.04
N LEU A 36 -4.04 4.95 -12.35
CA LEU A 36 -3.53 3.90 -11.47
C LEU A 36 -4.46 3.74 -10.25
N VAL A 37 -4.92 4.85 -9.66
CA VAL A 37 -5.80 4.87 -8.48
C VAL A 37 -7.03 5.73 -8.78
N ASP A 38 -8.22 5.14 -8.67
CA ASP A 38 -9.48 5.88 -8.71
C ASP A 38 -10.54 5.16 -7.83
N PRO A 39 -11.01 5.78 -6.74
CA PRO A 39 -11.98 5.16 -5.84
C PRO A 39 -13.38 5.00 -6.44
N LYS A 40 -13.69 5.70 -7.53
CA LYS A 40 -14.99 5.66 -8.23
C LYS A 40 -14.95 4.85 -9.53
N ALA A 41 -13.78 4.38 -9.95
CA ALA A 41 -13.62 3.69 -11.21
C ALA A 41 -14.22 2.28 -11.24
N ALA A 42 -14.50 1.64 -10.10
CA ALA A 42 -15.09 0.30 -10.06
C ALA A 42 -16.61 0.33 -9.86
N ASP A 43 -17.33 -0.18 -10.85
CA ASP A 43 -18.77 -0.40 -10.81
C ASP A 43 -19.11 -1.86 -11.18
N PRO A 44 -20.11 -2.51 -10.54
CA PRO A 44 -20.44 -3.92 -10.81
C PRO A 44 -20.90 -4.21 -12.25
N ASN A 45 -21.35 -3.20 -13.00
CA ASN A 45 -21.84 -3.33 -14.37
C ASN A 45 -20.87 -2.74 -15.41
N LYS A 46 -20.02 -1.78 -15.03
CA LYS A 46 -19.03 -1.13 -15.92
C LYS A 46 -17.59 -1.65 -15.74
N GLY A 47 -17.31 -2.30 -14.62
CA GLY A 47 -15.99 -2.79 -14.23
C GLY A 47 -15.08 -1.67 -13.73
N SER A 48 -13.80 -1.97 -13.52
CA SER A 48 -12.78 -0.96 -13.21
C SER A 48 -11.96 -0.60 -14.44
N SER A 49 -11.81 0.70 -14.70
CA SER A 49 -10.78 1.22 -15.61
C SER A 49 -9.46 1.49 -14.90
N ALA A 50 -9.47 1.62 -13.56
CA ALA A 50 -8.27 1.82 -12.77
C ALA A 50 -7.57 0.51 -12.40
N GLY A 51 -6.24 0.57 -12.25
CA GLY A 51 -5.44 -0.55 -11.74
C GLY A 51 -5.74 -0.86 -10.27
N LEU A 52 -5.95 0.17 -9.46
CA LEU A 52 -6.27 0.12 -8.04
C LEU A 52 -7.59 0.86 -7.77
N PRO A 53 -8.74 0.22 -8.05
CA PRO A 53 -10.02 0.78 -7.67
C PRO A 53 -10.16 0.78 -6.14
N GLY A 54 -10.28 1.98 -5.57
CA GLY A 54 -10.14 2.20 -4.13
C GLY A 54 -11.01 1.28 -3.26
N LEU A 55 -12.29 1.11 -3.59
CA LEU A 55 -13.21 0.28 -2.79
C LEU A 55 -12.87 -1.21 -2.79
N VAL A 56 -12.43 -1.77 -3.92
CA VAL A 56 -12.16 -3.22 -4.01
C VAL A 56 -10.86 -3.57 -3.28
N VAL A 57 -9.82 -2.77 -3.48
CA VAL A 57 -8.55 -2.92 -2.75
C VAL A 57 -8.78 -2.70 -1.26
N TRP A 58 -9.59 -1.70 -0.89
CA TRP A 58 -9.95 -1.41 0.50
C TRP A 58 -10.80 -2.50 1.16
N GLN A 59 -11.69 -3.19 0.43
CA GLN A 59 -12.47 -4.30 1.01
C GLN A 59 -11.59 -5.46 1.48
N TRP A 60 -10.49 -5.72 0.79
CA TRP A 60 -9.51 -6.72 1.20
C TRP A 60 -8.53 -6.19 2.27
N TYR A 61 -7.98 -4.99 2.06
CA TYR A 61 -6.92 -4.43 2.90
C TYR A 61 -7.42 -3.71 4.16
N GLY A 62 -8.61 -3.13 4.10
CA GLY A 62 -9.25 -2.35 5.17
C GLY A 62 -9.46 -3.17 6.44
N PRO A 63 -10.04 -4.38 6.40
CA PRO A 63 -10.18 -5.24 7.57
C PRO A 63 -8.85 -5.58 8.25
N TRP A 64 -7.76 -5.70 7.49
CA TRP A 64 -6.42 -5.91 8.04
C TRP A 64 -5.88 -4.64 8.72
N THR A 65 -6.02 -3.50 8.04
CA THR A 65 -5.58 -2.17 8.51
C THR A 65 -6.33 -1.68 9.76
N LEU A 66 -7.64 -1.92 9.81
CA LEU A 66 -8.53 -1.37 10.83
C LEU A 66 -8.71 -2.29 12.03
N ARG A 67 -8.02 -3.44 12.10
CA ARG A 67 -7.99 -4.22 13.33
C ARG A 67 -7.53 -3.31 14.46
N ARG A 68 -8.40 -3.14 15.46
CA ARG A 68 -8.16 -2.24 16.60
C ARG A 68 -6.98 -2.73 17.44
N GLU A 69 -6.89 -4.03 17.58
CA GLU A 69 -5.89 -4.71 18.39
C GLU A 69 -5.10 -5.63 17.47
N PHE A 70 -3.81 -5.34 17.34
CA PHE A 70 -2.85 -6.36 16.95
C PHE A 70 -2.55 -7.16 18.22
N GLU A 71 -3.18 -8.32 18.37
CA GLU A 71 -2.84 -9.23 19.47
C GLU A 71 -1.43 -9.76 19.26
N ASN A 72 -0.48 -9.17 19.97
CA ASN A 72 0.89 -9.63 19.99
C ASN A 72 0.96 -10.97 20.72
N ARG A 73 0.91 -12.07 19.95
CA ARG A 73 0.99 -13.44 20.47
C ARG A 73 2.40 -14.04 20.42
N TYR A 74 3.43 -13.27 20.04
CA TYR A 74 4.80 -13.74 19.90
C TYR A 74 5.76 -12.99 20.82
N ALA A 75 6.50 -13.73 21.65
CA ALA A 75 7.46 -13.17 22.62
C ALA A 75 8.54 -12.26 22.00
N ILE A 76 8.85 -12.44 20.71
CA ILE A 76 9.86 -11.69 19.92
C ILE A 76 9.56 -10.18 19.87
N MET A 77 8.31 -9.75 20.06
CA MET A 77 7.97 -8.32 20.11
C MET A 77 8.22 -7.67 21.49
N SER A 78 8.82 -8.41 22.43
CA SER A 78 9.39 -7.88 23.67
C SER A 78 10.84 -7.39 23.47
N ASP A 79 11.43 -7.73 22.32
CA ASP A 79 12.74 -7.25 21.90
C ASP A 79 12.66 -5.77 21.51
N PRO A 80 13.79 -5.05 21.56
CA PRO A 80 13.80 -3.66 21.16
C PRO A 80 13.27 -3.46 19.74
N ALA A 81 12.52 -2.39 19.55
CA ALA A 81 11.80 -2.16 18.30
C ALA A 81 12.05 -0.75 17.75
N LEU A 82 12.20 -0.65 16.43
CA LEU A 82 12.27 0.62 15.72
C LEU A 82 11.17 0.68 14.67
N ILE A 83 10.41 1.77 14.66
CA ILE A 83 9.49 2.10 13.55
C ILE A 83 9.96 3.41 12.92
N ILE A 84 10.15 3.41 11.60
CA ILE A 84 10.41 4.60 10.79
C ILE A 84 9.21 4.78 9.86
N HIS A 85 8.54 5.93 9.95
CA HIS A 85 7.30 6.20 9.20
C HIS A 85 7.06 7.71 9.07
N GLY A 86 6.05 8.13 8.31
CA GLY A 86 5.59 9.53 8.26
C GLY A 86 4.09 9.66 7.98
N ASP A 87 3.57 10.89 8.01
CA ASP A 87 2.20 11.20 7.59
C ASP A 87 2.02 11.07 6.06
N ASN A 88 3.11 11.21 5.30
CA ASN A 88 3.17 10.98 3.85
C ASN A 88 3.35 9.50 3.45
N CYS A 89 3.35 8.60 4.44
CA CYS A 89 3.38 7.16 4.21
C CYS A 89 1.96 6.57 4.23
N MET A 90 1.77 5.45 3.53
CA MET A 90 0.50 4.75 3.58
C MET A 90 0.19 4.33 5.03
N ASN A 91 -1.02 4.64 5.50
CA ASN A 91 -1.56 4.10 6.75
C ASN A 91 -0.89 4.60 8.05
N ALA A 92 -0.50 5.87 8.10
CA ALA A 92 0.15 6.53 9.25
C ALA A 92 -0.53 6.28 10.62
N ALA A 93 -1.86 6.35 10.69
CA ALA A 93 -2.59 6.09 11.94
C ALA A 93 -2.36 4.67 12.48
N SER A 94 -2.20 3.69 11.58
CA SER A 94 -1.98 2.29 11.93
C SER A 94 -0.55 2.07 12.44
N ALA A 95 0.46 2.72 11.83
CA ALA A 95 1.83 2.71 12.36
C ALA A 95 1.91 3.27 13.79
N LYS A 96 1.20 4.38 14.08
CA LYS A 96 1.10 4.93 15.44
C LYS A 96 0.41 3.97 16.41
N ARG A 97 -0.66 3.27 16.00
CA ARG A 97 -1.29 2.23 16.84
C ARG A 97 -0.36 1.05 17.09
N HIS A 98 0.35 0.59 16.06
CA HIS A 98 1.30 -0.51 16.17
C HIS A 98 2.44 -0.18 17.16
N PHE A 99 3.05 1.01 17.04
CA PHE A 99 4.06 1.48 17.98
C PHE A 99 3.56 1.49 19.44
N LYS A 100 2.33 1.95 19.66
CA LYS A 100 1.69 1.96 20.98
C LYS A 100 1.46 0.55 21.53
N SER A 101 1.13 -0.42 20.67
CA SER A 101 0.89 -1.81 21.07
C SER A 101 2.14 -2.62 21.38
N ILE A 102 3.33 -2.17 20.99
CA ILE A 102 4.59 -2.85 21.32
C ILE A 102 4.80 -2.78 22.84
N PRO A 103 4.94 -3.91 23.55
CA PRO A 103 4.96 -3.94 25.02
C PRO A 103 6.30 -3.49 25.64
N THR A 104 7.40 -3.57 24.90
CA THR A 104 8.71 -3.16 25.42
C THR A 104 8.83 -1.64 25.53
N GLU A 105 9.53 -1.16 26.56
CA GLU A 105 9.95 0.24 26.68
C GLU A 105 11.17 0.56 25.81
N LYS A 106 11.91 -0.47 25.37
CA LYS A 106 13.06 -0.33 24.46
C LYS A 106 12.59 -0.15 23.01
N LYS A 107 11.66 0.77 22.77
CA LYS A 107 11.11 1.06 21.43
C LYS A 107 11.35 2.50 21.03
N LYS A 108 11.63 2.72 19.75
CA LYS A 108 11.85 4.04 19.17
C LYS A 108 10.94 4.26 17.96
N LEU A 109 10.41 5.47 17.84
CA LEU A 109 9.64 5.93 16.70
C LEU A 109 10.37 7.09 16.04
N ILE A 110 10.71 6.94 14.78
CA ILE A 110 11.20 8.02 13.92
C ILE A 110 10.05 8.42 13.00
N TRP A 111 9.58 9.65 13.14
CA TRP A 111 8.45 10.18 12.38
C TRP A 111 8.92 11.25 11.39
N ASN A 112 9.07 10.90 10.12
CA ASN A 112 9.61 11.76 9.08
C ASN A 112 8.57 12.09 8.01
N ASN A 113 8.10 13.34 8.00
CA ASN A 113 7.10 13.81 7.04
C ASN A 113 7.71 14.31 5.72
N GLU A 114 9.03 14.37 5.59
CA GLU A 114 9.71 14.74 4.34
C GLU A 114 9.79 13.56 3.36
N VAL A 115 9.52 12.33 3.85
CA VAL A 115 9.62 11.10 3.09
C VAL A 115 8.23 10.49 2.87
N SER A 116 7.92 10.18 1.61
CA SER A 116 6.70 9.47 1.21
C SER A 116 6.88 7.96 1.24
N HIS A 117 5.76 7.25 1.22
CA HIS A 117 5.72 5.79 1.36
C HIS A 117 6.72 5.04 0.47
N PHE A 118 6.80 5.38 -0.81
CA PHE A 118 7.61 4.65 -1.77
C PHE A 118 9.11 4.97 -1.67
N GLN A 119 9.46 6.15 -1.15
CA GLN A 119 10.87 6.56 -1.02
C GLN A 119 11.63 5.65 -0.03
N HIS A 120 10.94 5.12 0.99
CA HIS A 120 11.52 4.14 1.91
C HIS A 120 11.97 2.83 1.24
N TYR A 121 11.46 2.51 0.04
CA TYR A 121 11.77 1.26 -0.66
C TYR A 121 12.98 1.37 -1.58
N ASN A 122 13.15 2.51 -2.26
CA ASN A 122 14.07 2.60 -3.39
C ASN A 122 14.77 3.95 -3.59
N GLN A 123 14.49 4.97 -2.78
CA GLN A 123 15.22 6.23 -2.88
C GLN A 123 16.54 6.11 -2.08
N PRO A 124 17.72 6.16 -2.73
CA PRO A 124 18.98 5.81 -2.08
C PRO A 124 19.29 6.59 -0.82
N ASP A 125 19.13 7.93 -0.83
CA ASP A 125 19.41 8.77 0.33
C ASP A 125 18.45 8.51 1.50
N CYS A 126 17.19 8.14 1.20
CA CYS A 126 16.24 7.75 2.22
C CYS A 126 16.60 6.38 2.82
N VAL A 127 16.97 5.41 1.97
CA VAL A 127 17.38 4.07 2.41
C VAL A 127 18.63 4.15 3.27
N ASP A 128 19.66 4.87 2.83
CA ASP A 128 20.92 5.04 3.57
C ASP A 128 20.69 5.69 4.94
N ARG A 129 19.85 6.73 5.01
CA ARG A 129 19.46 7.35 6.28
C ARG A 129 18.76 6.36 7.20
N ASN A 130 17.78 5.62 6.68
CA ASN A 130 17.05 4.62 7.48
C ASN A 130 17.98 3.52 7.98
N VAL A 131 18.95 3.06 7.17
CA VAL A 131 19.97 2.08 7.56
C VAL A 131 20.84 2.64 8.69
N GLY A 132 21.26 3.90 8.61
CA GLY A 132 21.98 4.59 9.69
C GLY A 132 21.17 4.65 11.00
N ASP A 133 19.89 5.02 10.91
CA ASP A 133 18.97 5.07 12.05
C ASP A 133 18.76 3.68 12.68
N ILE A 134 18.63 2.65 11.86
CA ILE A 134 18.55 1.25 12.30
C ILE A 134 19.84 0.86 13.03
N ALA A 135 21.01 1.06 12.40
CA ALA A 135 22.29 0.71 13.00
C ALA A 135 22.50 1.41 14.35
N ALA A 136 22.22 2.72 14.43
CA ALA A 136 22.35 3.50 15.66
C ALA A 136 21.36 3.07 16.74
N CYS A 137 20.14 2.65 16.37
CA CYS A 137 19.15 2.17 17.32
C CYS A 137 19.56 0.82 17.91
N PHE A 138 20.05 -0.09 17.06
CA PHE A 138 20.35 -1.46 17.49
C PHE A 138 21.76 -1.66 18.05
N SER A 139 22.70 -0.74 17.82
CA SER A 139 24.03 -0.77 18.46
C SER A 139 24.00 -0.46 19.96
N GLN A 140 22.87 0.01 20.49
CA GLN A 140 22.67 0.38 21.90
C GLN A 140 21.98 -0.72 22.71
N ILE A 141 21.80 -1.89 22.11
CA ILE A 141 21.13 -3.03 22.73
C ILE A 141 22.20 -4.07 23.02
N ASP A 142 22.40 -4.34 24.31
CA ASP A 142 23.25 -5.42 24.82
C ASP A 142 22.68 -6.81 24.47
#